data_AF-A0A396JAX5-F1
#
_entry.id   AF-A0A396JAX5-F1
#
_cell.length_a   1.000
_cell.length_b   1.000
_cell.length_c   1.000
_cell.angle_alpha   90.00
_cell.angle_beta   90.00
_cell.angle_gamma   90.00
#
_symmetry.space_group_name_H-M   'P 1'
#
loop_
_entity.id
_entity.type
_entity.pdbx_description
1 polymer ?
#
loop_
_entity_poly.entity_id
_entity_poly.type
_entity_poly.pdbx_seq_one_letter_code
_entity_poly.pdbx_strand_id
1 'polypeptide(L)'
;MRMMEKETGVFIDLKYFQEKILDGEFDESEKYLSAFTNITDSQSSMKMFFQIRKQKYLEALDRNDKAMAVEILVKDFKIFSTYNNDIYSEIINLITLDNFRENVKLSHYKDVKSIRIALMEELKNMIDNNPILKNKIMLPSLRSLRLRFMINHGLNWQYPKPNPESTTLLIDHTSPLPQQGFHMPPMLPAADASPLPPASAWVVNGNPSSSSQSPATLAASSVPGPSSRGIFLSVFCRIKFNGKLEIHGRCQIVI
;
A
#
# COMPACT_ATOMS: atom_id res chain seq x y z
N MET A 1 -0.58 10.81 15.85
CA MET A 1 -0.89 10.25 14.52
C MET A 1 -0.66 8.73 14.51
N ARG A 2 -1.13 7.97 15.51
CA ARG A 2 -0.75 6.54 15.69
C ARG A 2 -1.93 5.55 15.61
N MET A 3 -3.16 6.04 15.80
CA MET A 3 -4.38 5.25 15.65
C MET A 3 -4.60 4.83 14.19
N MET A 4 -4.42 5.76 13.25
CA MET A 4 -4.59 5.49 11.81
C MET A 4 -3.62 4.42 11.30
N GLU A 5 -2.36 4.43 11.73
CA GLU A 5 -1.38 3.42 11.33
C GLU A 5 -1.80 2.01 11.77
N LYS A 6 -2.24 1.90 13.03
CA LYS A 6 -2.69 0.64 13.64
C LYS A 6 -3.99 0.13 13.04
N GLU A 7 -4.94 1.02 12.75
CA GLU A 7 -6.24 0.64 12.18
C GLU A 7 -6.13 0.29 10.69
N THR A 8 -5.27 1.00 9.96
CA THR A 8 -5.12 0.78 8.51
C THR A 8 -4.11 -0.32 8.19
N GLY A 9 -3.12 -0.55 9.07
CA GLY A 9 -2.02 -1.49 8.82
C GLY A 9 -1.15 -1.13 7.61
N VAL A 10 -1.20 0.13 7.15
CA VAL A 10 -0.56 0.57 5.90
C VAL A 10 0.90 0.96 6.11
N PHE A 11 1.24 1.52 7.26
CA PHE A 11 2.59 2.02 7.56
C PHE A 11 3.04 1.64 8.97
N ILE A 12 4.29 1.19 9.09
CA ILE A 12 4.95 0.87 10.36
C ILE A 12 5.86 2.03 10.76
N ASP A 13 5.50 2.75 11.82
CA ASP A 13 6.37 3.71 12.48
C ASP A 13 7.41 2.97 13.34
N LEU A 14 8.57 2.69 12.74
CA LEU A 14 9.69 2.05 13.44
C LEU A 14 10.20 2.86 14.64
N LYS A 15 10.05 4.19 14.63
CA LYS A 15 10.48 5.03 15.75
C LYS A 15 9.56 4.81 16.95
N TYR A 16 8.25 4.77 16.72
CA TYR A 16 7.29 4.45 17.77
C TYR A 16 7.46 3.03 18.29
N PHE A 17 7.62 2.06 17.39
CA PHE A 17 7.81 0.67 17.79
C PHE A 17 9.08 0.51 18.65
N GLN A 18 10.18 1.15 18.24
CA GLN A 18 11.42 1.22 19.02
C GLN A 18 11.23 1.87 20.39
N GLU A 19 10.55 3.01 20.48
CA GLU A 19 10.22 3.68 21.74
C GLU A 19 9.53 2.69 22.71
N LYS A 20 8.50 1.98 22.23
CA LYS A 20 7.74 1.02 23.06
C LYS A 20 8.56 -0.18 23.53
N ILE A 21 9.42 -0.73 22.67
CA ILE A 21 10.32 -1.83 23.05
C ILE A 21 11.35 -1.36 24.10
N LEU A 22 11.93 -0.16 23.92
CA LEU A 22 12.93 0.37 24.84
C LEU A 22 12.34 0.74 26.20
N ASP A 23 11.09 1.23 26.23
CA ASP A 23 10.35 1.51 27.47
C ASP A 23 9.92 0.22 28.19
N GLY A 24 9.91 -0.92 27.50
CA GLY A 24 9.47 -2.21 28.04
C GLY A 24 7.95 -2.38 28.03
N GLU A 25 7.25 -1.59 27.22
CA GLU A 25 5.81 -1.69 27.00
C GLU A 25 5.50 -2.84 26.03
N PHE A 26 5.91 -4.07 26.38
CA PHE A 26 5.85 -5.23 25.48
C PHE A 26 4.44 -5.57 25.01
N ASP A 27 3.42 -5.33 25.84
CA ASP A 27 2.02 -5.56 25.47
C ASP A 27 1.56 -4.59 24.37
N GLU A 28 1.93 -3.31 24.44
CA GLU A 28 1.60 -2.35 23.37
C GLU A 28 2.46 -2.59 22.13
N SER A 29 3.73 -2.97 22.29
CA SER A 29 4.59 -3.38 21.17
C SER A 29 3.99 -4.56 20.42
N GLU A 30 3.56 -5.61 21.13
CA GLU A 30 2.93 -6.78 20.53
C GLU A 30 1.60 -6.42 19.84
N LYS A 31 0.77 -5.62 20.52
CA LYS A 31 -0.51 -5.13 19.97
C LYS A 31 -0.29 -4.26 18.73
N TYR A 32 0.74 -3.44 18.69
CA TYR A 32 1.09 -2.65 17.51
C TYR A 32 1.55 -3.55 16.36
N LEU A 33 2.44 -4.51 16.62
CA LEU A 33 2.90 -5.47 15.62
C LEU A 33 1.74 -6.29 15.01
N SER A 34 0.76 -6.65 15.84
CA SER A 34 -0.42 -7.42 15.42
C SER A 34 -1.28 -6.72 14.36
N ALA A 35 -1.18 -5.39 14.23
CA ALA A 35 -1.87 -4.65 13.16
C ALA A 35 -1.28 -4.92 11.76
N PHE A 36 -0.06 -5.45 11.69
CA PHE A 36 0.67 -5.65 10.43
C PHE A 36 0.87 -7.12 10.09
N THR A 37 0.93 -8.00 11.10
CA THR A 37 1.06 -9.45 10.92
C THR A 37 0.56 -10.22 12.14
N ASN A 38 0.03 -11.41 11.91
CA ASN A 38 -0.28 -12.39 12.94
C ASN A 38 0.90 -13.33 13.20
N ILE A 39 0.91 -13.94 14.38
CA ILE A 39 1.93 -14.90 14.80
C ILE A 39 2.08 -16.10 13.84
N THR A 40 1.01 -16.48 13.14
CA THR A 40 0.99 -17.62 12.23
C THR A 40 1.24 -17.26 10.76
N ASP A 41 1.40 -15.98 10.42
CA ASP A 41 1.50 -15.55 9.02
C ASP A 41 2.81 -16.02 8.36
N SER A 42 3.90 -16.07 9.13
CA SER A 42 5.21 -16.52 8.64
C SER A 42 6.12 -16.95 9.79
N GLN A 43 7.21 -17.68 9.48
CA GLN A 43 8.24 -17.99 10.46
C GLN A 43 8.90 -16.73 11.05
N SER A 44 9.08 -15.68 10.24
CA SER A 44 9.61 -14.40 10.71
C SER A 44 8.65 -13.75 11.71
N SER A 45 7.35 -13.75 11.40
CA SER A 45 6.28 -13.26 12.28
C SER A 45 6.30 -14.02 13.61
N MET A 46 6.26 -15.34 13.58
CA MET A 46 6.34 -16.19 14.76
C MET A 46 7.57 -15.86 15.62
N LYS A 47 8.74 -15.70 14.99
CA LYS A 47 9.99 -15.37 15.68
C LYS A 47 9.93 -13.98 16.34
N MET A 48 9.35 -12.97 15.70
CA MET A 48 9.19 -11.64 16.29
C MET A 48 8.33 -11.67 17.56
N PHE A 49 7.14 -12.31 17.49
CA PHE A 49 6.27 -12.46 18.67
C PHE A 49 6.97 -13.25 19.79
N PHE A 50 7.68 -14.32 19.43
CA PHE A 50 8.45 -15.11 20.39
C PHE A 50 9.49 -14.25 21.12
N GLN A 51 10.28 -13.44 20.40
CA GLN A 51 11.33 -12.63 21.02
C GLN A 51 10.75 -11.55 21.95
N ILE A 52 9.64 -10.89 21.58
CA ILE A 52 8.96 -9.90 22.43
C ILE A 52 8.47 -10.55 23.73
N ARG A 53 7.74 -11.67 23.62
CA ARG A 53 7.21 -12.41 24.78
C ARG A 53 8.33 -12.98 25.65
N LYS A 54 9.43 -13.44 25.04
CA LYS A 54 10.61 -13.93 25.75
C LYS A 54 11.26 -12.84 26.57
N GLN A 55 11.42 -11.64 26.02
CA GLN A 55 11.98 -10.53 26.79
C GLN A 55 11.06 -10.12 27.95
N LYS A 56 9.74 -10.02 27.71
CA LYS A 56 8.74 -9.76 28.75
C LYS A 56 8.84 -10.77 29.90
N TYR A 57 8.96 -12.06 29.57
CA TYR A 57 9.12 -13.15 30.53
C TYR A 57 10.44 -13.06 31.32
N LEU A 58 11.57 -12.88 30.63
CA LEU A 58 12.89 -12.79 31.29
C LEU A 58 12.95 -11.59 32.24
N GLU A 59 12.33 -10.46 31.90
CA GLU A 59 12.26 -9.32 32.80
C GLU A 59 11.33 -9.54 34.01
N ALA A 60 10.28 -10.35 33.86
CA ALA A 60 9.47 -10.77 35.00
C ALA A 60 10.28 -11.67 35.97
N LEU A 61 11.06 -12.61 35.42
CA LEU A 61 11.99 -13.42 36.21
C LEU A 61 13.07 -12.56 36.88
N ASP A 62 13.59 -11.55 36.19
CA ASP A 62 14.63 -10.65 36.74
C ASP A 62 14.13 -9.81 37.91
N ARG A 63 12.84 -9.46 37.91
CA ARG A 63 12.16 -8.81 39.04
C ARG A 63 11.74 -9.79 40.14
N ASN A 64 12.04 -11.08 39.97
CA ASN A 64 11.58 -12.18 40.83
C ASN A 64 10.04 -12.26 40.95
N ASP A 65 9.32 -11.78 39.94
CA ASP A 65 7.86 -11.86 39.87
C ASP A 65 7.44 -13.17 39.20
N LYS A 66 7.50 -14.26 39.97
CA LYS A 66 7.16 -15.60 39.49
C LYS A 66 5.68 -15.73 39.10
N ALA A 67 4.79 -14.96 39.73
CA ALA A 67 3.37 -14.98 39.39
C ALA A 67 3.12 -14.45 37.98
N MET A 68 3.70 -13.29 37.65
CA MET A 68 3.66 -12.73 36.30
C MET A 68 4.35 -13.64 35.29
N ALA A 69 5.49 -14.25 35.65
CA ALA A 69 6.20 -15.18 34.77
C ALA A 69 5.34 -16.41 34.40
N VAL A 70 4.62 -17.00 35.37
CA VAL A 70 3.69 -18.11 35.11
C VAL A 70 2.51 -17.65 34.24
N GLU A 71 1.96 -16.46 34.48
CA GLU A 71 0.89 -15.91 33.66
C GLU A 71 1.32 -15.79 32.19
N ILE A 72 2.53 -15.26 31.95
CA ILE A 72 3.12 -15.16 30.61
C ILE A 72 3.33 -16.55 29.99
N LEU A 73 3.82 -17.53 30.74
CA LEU A 73 3.99 -18.90 30.25
C LEU A 73 2.68 -19.52 29.74
N VAL A 74 1.59 -19.34 30.50
CA VAL A 74 0.29 -19.95 30.20
C VAL A 74 -0.42 -19.21 29.06
N LYS A 75 -0.39 -17.88 29.07
CA LYS A 75 -1.11 -17.05 28.07
C LYS A 75 -0.31 -16.90 26.78
N ASP A 76 0.97 -16.54 26.90
CA ASP A 76 1.76 -16.03 25.79
C ASP A 76 2.62 -17.14 25.17
N PHE A 77 3.03 -18.16 25.93
CA PHE A 77 3.90 -19.22 25.39
C PHE A 77 3.21 -20.51 24.94
N LYS A 78 1.98 -20.77 25.42
CA LYS A 78 1.27 -22.02 25.11
C LYS A 78 1.09 -22.29 23.62
N ILE A 79 0.95 -21.25 22.80
CA ILE A 79 0.83 -21.40 21.35
C ILE A 79 2.10 -21.99 20.71
N PHE A 80 3.29 -21.81 21.30
CA PHE A 80 4.53 -22.34 20.71
C PHE A 80 4.70 -23.83 20.93
N SER A 81 4.05 -24.43 21.95
CA SER A 81 4.15 -25.86 22.22
C SER A 81 3.56 -26.71 21.09
N THR A 82 2.62 -26.17 20.31
CA THR A 82 2.05 -26.86 19.14
C THR A 82 2.99 -26.89 17.94
N TYR A 83 3.99 -26.00 17.90
CA TYR A 83 4.97 -25.92 16.81
C TYR A 83 6.29 -26.60 17.17
N ASN A 84 6.78 -26.36 18.39
CA ASN A 84 8.02 -26.95 18.87
C ASN A 84 7.97 -27.07 20.41
N ASN A 85 7.83 -28.31 20.87
CA ASN A 85 7.73 -28.61 22.29
C ASN A 85 9.05 -28.36 23.03
N ASP A 86 10.20 -28.50 22.35
CA ASP A 86 11.52 -28.26 22.96
C ASP A 86 11.69 -26.78 23.32
N ILE A 87 11.22 -25.88 22.46
CA ILE A 87 11.26 -24.43 22.74
C ILE A 87 10.41 -24.11 23.97
N TYR A 88 9.20 -24.66 24.05
CA TYR A 88 8.30 -24.42 25.18
C TYR A 88 8.88 -24.98 26.49
N SER A 89 9.43 -26.19 26.44
CA SER A 89 10.07 -26.85 27.58
C SER A 89 11.30 -26.08 28.06
N GLU A 90 12.12 -25.55 27.13
CA GLU A 90 13.27 -24.72 27.47
C GLU A 90 12.86 -23.46 28.23
N ILE A 91 11.78 -22.77 27.81
CA ILE A 91 11.29 -21.57 28.48
C ILE A 91 10.72 -21.91 29.87
N ILE A 92 9.99 -23.02 30.01
CA ILE A 92 9.48 -23.48 31.32
C ILE A 92 10.64 -23.74 32.29
N ASN A 93 11.70 -24.41 31.85
CA ASN A 93 12.84 -24.73 32.72
C ASN A 93 13.55 -23.49 33.28
N LEU A 94 13.37 -22.31 32.70
CA LEU A 94 13.97 -21.09 33.23
C LEU A 94 13.35 -20.64 34.57
N ILE A 95 12.07 -20.95 34.83
CA ILE A 95 11.41 -20.55 36.09
C ILE A 95 11.83 -21.42 37.29
N THR A 96 12.34 -22.63 37.01
CA THR A 96 12.79 -23.57 38.05
C THR A 96 14.18 -23.23 38.57
N LEU A 97 14.94 -22.41 37.84
CA LEU A 97 16.26 -21.93 38.27
C LEU A 97 16.10 -20.83 39.32
N ASP A 98 17.07 -20.74 40.23
CA ASP A 98 17.17 -19.62 41.18
C ASP A 98 17.52 -18.32 40.43
N ASN A 99 18.42 -18.41 39.45
CA ASN A 99 18.70 -17.36 38.49
C ASN A 99 18.72 -17.90 37.07
N PHE A 100 17.87 -17.36 36.19
CA PHE A 100 17.83 -17.79 34.78
C PHE A 100 19.16 -17.56 34.02
N ARG A 101 20.07 -16.75 34.56
CA ARG A 101 21.43 -16.53 34.03
C ARG A 101 22.37 -17.72 34.22
N GLU A 102 22.01 -18.69 35.05
CA GLU A 102 22.71 -19.99 35.14
C GLU A 102 22.60 -20.78 33.84
N ASN A 103 21.58 -20.49 33.02
CA ASN A 103 21.49 -21.03 31.67
C ASN A 103 22.61 -20.45 30.79
N VAL A 104 23.43 -21.33 30.19
CA VAL A 104 24.56 -20.97 29.34
C VAL A 104 24.16 -19.97 28.24
N LYS A 105 22.98 -20.13 27.63
CA LYS A 105 22.48 -19.26 26.56
C LYS A 105 22.08 -17.86 27.05
N LEU A 106 21.80 -17.71 28.35
CA LEU A 106 21.35 -16.45 28.97
C LEU A 106 22.38 -15.85 29.93
N SER A 107 23.55 -16.47 30.06
CA SER A 107 24.66 -15.98 30.91
C SER A 107 25.13 -14.57 30.57
N HIS A 108 24.93 -14.12 29.33
CA HIS A 108 25.25 -12.77 28.86
C HIS A 108 24.20 -11.71 29.27
N TYR A 109 23.04 -12.13 29.80
CA TYR A 109 21.96 -11.24 30.19
C TYR A 109 22.37 -10.44 31.44
N LYS A 110 22.73 -9.16 31.26
CA LYS A 110 23.20 -8.29 32.37
C LYS A 110 22.44 -6.98 32.44
N ASP A 111 22.53 -6.17 31.40
CA ASP A 111 21.90 -4.85 31.34
C ASP A 111 20.61 -4.87 30.51
N VAL A 112 19.48 -4.60 31.17
CA VAL A 112 18.15 -4.58 30.54
C VAL A 112 18.09 -3.59 29.39
N LYS A 113 18.73 -2.42 29.50
CA LYS A 113 18.70 -1.41 28.42
C LYS A 113 19.41 -1.92 27.17
N SER A 114 20.62 -2.44 27.32
CA SER A 114 21.38 -3.03 26.22
C SER A 114 20.65 -4.21 25.58
N ILE A 115 19.98 -5.04 26.40
CA ILE A 115 19.20 -6.18 25.90
C ILE A 115 17.99 -5.72 25.09
N ARG A 116 17.26 -4.69 25.54
CA ARG A 116 16.14 -4.12 24.79
C ARG A 116 16.59 -3.48 23.48
N ILE A 117 17.78 -2.84 23.44
CA ILE A 117 18.38 -2.32 22.21
C ILE A 117 18.68 -3.46 21.23
N ALA A 118 19.35 -4.51 21.69
CA ALA A 118 19.67 -5.67 20.86
C ALA A 118 18.41 -6.39 20.34
N LEU A 119 17.38 -6.52 21.18
CA LEU A 119 16.07 -7.03 20.78
C LEU A 119 15.48 -6.17 19.65
N MET A 120 15.50 -4.85 19.78
CA MET A 120 14.96 -3.95 18.77
C MET A 120 15.73 -4.04 17.44
N GLU A 121 17.05 -4.18 17.48
CA GLU A 121 17.87 -4.41 16.28
C GLU A 121 17.50 -5.73 15.58
N GLU A 122 17.31 -6.81 16.35
CA GLU A 122 16.88 -8.09 15.80
C GLU A 122 15.48 -8.01 15.18
N LEU A 123 14.53 -7.35 15.86
CA LEU A 123 13.18 -7.10 15.37
C LEU A 123 13.18 -6.27 14.08
N LYS A 124 13.97 -5.20 14.04
CA LYS A 124 14.13 -4.37 12.83
C LYS A 124 14.65 -5.20 11.67
N ASN A 125 15.69 -6.01 11.89
CA ASN A 125 16.23 -6.89 10.87
C ASN A 125 15.19 -7.92 10.38
N MET A 126 14.35 -8.46 11.28
CA MET A 126 13.24 -9.35 10.87
C MET A 126 12.16 -8.63 10.05
N ILE A 127 11.86 -7.37 10.37
CA ILE A 127 10.92 -6.53 9.61
C ILE A 127 11.48 -6.22 8.21
N ASP A 128 12.75 -5.81 8.12
CA ASP A 128 13.42 -5.42 6.88
C ASP A 128 13.56 -6.59 5.89
N ASN A 129 13.68 -7.81 6.42
CA ASN A 129 13.79 -9.05 5.62
C ASN A 129 12.44 -9.72 5.34
N ASN A 130 11.35 -9.27 5.97
CA ASN A 130 10.02 -9.84 5.74
C ASN A 130 9.33 -9.11 4.58
N PRO A 131 9.03 -9.79 3.45
CA PRO A 131 8.46 -9.14 2.27
C PRO A 131 7.10 -8.47 2.53
N ILE A 132 6.32 -8.96 3.49
CA ILE A 132 5.02 -8.39 3.87
C ILE A 132 5.19 -7.05 4.61
N LEU A 133 6.22 -6.97 5.46
CA LEU A 133 6.44 -5.83 6.35
C LEU A 133 7.37 -4.78 5.74
N LYS A 134 8.33 -5.20 4.93
CA LYS A 134 9.29 -4.32 4.25
C LYS A 134 8.62 -3.26 3.38
N ASN A 135 7.50 -3.59 2.75
CA ASN A 135 6.77 -2.62 1.93
C ASN A 135 5.96 -1.61 2.78
N LYS A 136 5.86 -1.83 4.10
CA LYS A 136 5.10 -1.00 5.04
C LYS A 136 5.98 -0.06 5.87
N ILE A 137 7.31 -0.19 5.82
CA ILE A 137 8.23 0.71 6.54
C ILE A 137 8.61 1.97 5.74
N MET A 138 8.28 2.02 4.44
CA MET A 138 8.57 3.19 3.60
C MET A 138 7.26 3.78 3.08
N LEU A 139 6.94 4.99 3.56
CA LEU A 139 5.90 5.80 2.92
C LEU A 139 6.41 6.27 1.56
N PRO A 140 5.53 6.35 0.54
CA PRO A 140 5.83 7.06 -0.68
C PRO A 140 6.29 8.48 -0.36
N SER A 141 7.34 8.96 -1.02
CA SER A 141 7.75 10.36 -0.89
C SER A 141 6.64 11.26 -1.44
N LEU A 142 5.95 11.97 -0.54
CA LEU A 142 4.92 12.94 -0.87
C LEU A 142 5.46 14.35 -0.66
N ARG A 143 5.24 15.23 -1.64
CA ARG A 143 5.51 16.66 -1.44
C ARG A 143 4.65 17.20 -0.29
N SER A 144 5.18 18.15 0.46
CA SER A 144 4.42 18.83 1.51
C SER A 144 3.08 19.35 0.97
N LEU A 145 2.03 19.26 1.79
CA LEU A 145 0.67 19.69 1.44
C LEU A 145 0.06 18.96 0.24
N ARG A 146 0.50 17.73 -0.09
CA ARG A 146 -0.03 16.97 -1.23
C ARG A 146 -1.55 16.80 -1.20
N LEU A 147 -2.13 16.49 -0.03
CA LEU A 147 -3.58 16.36 0.12
C LEU A 147 -4.29 17.69 -0.22
N ARG A 148 -3.79 18.81 0.31
CA ARG A 148 -4.33 20.15 -0.01
C ARG A 148 -4.19 20.48 -1.49
N PHE A 149 -3.07 20.14 -2.11
CA PHE A 149 -2.88 20.33 -3.54
C PHE A 149 -3.90 19.52 -4.35
N MET A 150 -4.17 18.26 -3.98
CA MET A 150 -5.17 17.43 -4.63
C MET A 150 -6.58 17.99 -4.47
N ILE A 151 -6.95 18.45 -3.27
CA ILE A 151 -8.23 19.11 -3.00
C ILE A 151 -8.37 20.36 -3.89
N ASN A 152 -7.37 21.23 -3.93
CA ASN A 152 -7.38 22.43 -4.76
C ASN A 152 -7.47 22.11 -6.26
N HIS A 153 -6.79 21.07 -6.71
CA HIS A 153 -6.88 20.64 -8.11
C HIS A 153 -8.28 20.13 -8.45
N GLY A 154 -8.92 19.39 -7.54
CA GLY A 154 -10.32 18.99 -7.68
C GLY A 154 -11.27 20.19 -7.75
N LEU A 155 -11.08 21.18 -6.89
CA LEU A 155 -11.85 22.43 -6.92
C LEU A 155 -11.64 23.21 -8.23
N ASN A 156 -10.41 23.33 -8.72
CA ASN A 156 -10.13 23.99 -10.00
C ASN A 156 -10.78 23.27 -11.19
N TRP A 157 -10.86 21.93 -11.13
CA TRP A 157 -11.59 21.15 -12.14
C TRP A 157 -13.10 21.45 -12.11
N GLN A 158 -13.69 21.62 -10.92
CA GLN A 158 -15.09 22.02 -10.75
C GLN A 158 -15.33 23.48 -11.17
N TYR A 159 -14.33 24.35 -11.00
CA TYR A 159 -14.41 25.78 -11.26
C TYR A 159 -13.35 26.26 -12.25
N PRO A 160 -13.58 26.12 -13.57
CA PRO A 160 -12.66 26.65 -14.58
C PRO A 160 -12.64 28.19 -14.67
N LYS A 161 -13.31 28.92 -13.75
CA LYS A 161 -13.37 30.39 -13.73
C LYS A 161 -12.29 30.97 -12.80
N PRO A 162 -11.69 32.12 -13.13
CA PRO A 162 -10.79 32.82 -12.21
C PRO A 162 -11.59 33.35 -11.01
N ASN A 163 -11.22 32.89 -9.82
CA ASN A 163 -11.78 33.27 -8.51
C ASN A 163 -13.17 32.70 -8.15
N PRO A 164 -13.30 31.36 -8.01
CA PRO A 164 -14.53 30.76 -7.52
C PRO A 164 -14.65 30.87 -6.00
N GLU A 165 -15.79 31.36 -5.52
CA GLU A 165 -16.14 31.26 -4.10
C GLU A 165 -16.58 29.83 -3.78
N SER A 166 -15.63 28.95 -3.43
CA SER A 166 -15.95 27.60 -2.96
C SER A 166 -16.59 27.70 -1.57
N THR A 167 -17.88 27.38 -1.47
CA THR A 167 -18.64 27.44 -0.21
C THR A 167 -18.45 26.19 0.66
N THR A 168 -18.09 25.05 0.07
CA THR A 168 -17.88 23.79 0.81
C THR A 168 -17.11 22.74 -0.01
N LEU A 169 -16.42 21.81 0.66
CA LEU A 169 -15.82 20.61 0.03
C LEU A 169 -16.78 19.41 -0.02
N LEU A 170 -17.95 19.52 0.62
CA LEU A 170 -18.86 18.39 0.84
C LEU A 170 -19.88 18.19 -0.29
N ILE A 171 -20.10 19.21 -1.11
CA ILE A 171 -21.10 19.21 -2.17
C ILE A 171 -20.45 19.76 -3.43
N ASP A 172 -20.58 19.02 -4.53
CA ASP A 172 -20.06 19.47 -5.82
C ASP A 172 -20.77 20.75 -6.27
N HIS A 173 -19.97 21.71 -6.70
CA HIS A 173 -20.49 22.97 -7.19
C HIS A 173 -21.01 22.83 -8.62
N THR A 174 -22.31 23.05 -8.81
CA THR A 174 -22.92 23.13 -10.14
C THR A 174 -22.99 24.59 -10.56
N SER A 175 -22.22 24.99 -11.57
CA SER A 175 -22.38 26.34 -12.15
C SER A 175 -23.74 26.43 -12.83
N PRO A 176 -24.58 27.44 -12.55
CA PRO A 176 -25.79 27.70 -13.33
C PRO A 176 -25.38 27.89 -14.80
N LEU A 177 -26.03 27.15 -15.71
CA LEU A 177 -25.85 27.36 -17.15
C LEU A 177 -26.18 28.83 -17.45
N PRO A 178 -25.39 29.56 -18.26
CA PRO A 178 -25.76 30.91 -18.66
C PRO A 178 -27.15 30.82 -19.30
N GLN A 179 -28.14 31.51 -18.73
CA GLN A 179 -29.40 31.71 -19.42
C GLN A 179 -29.03 32.38 -20.75
N GLN A 180 -29.15 31.64 -21.86
CA GLN A 180 -29.11 32.23 -23.19
C GLN A 180 -30.28 33.21 -23.27
N GLY A 181 -30.02 34.46 -22.91
CA GLY A 181 -30.86 35.57 -23.36
C GLY A 181 -30.84 35.51 -24.88
N PHE A 182 -31.99 35.23 -25.49
CA PHE A 182 -32.19 35.33 -26.92
C PHE A 182 -32.01 36.79 -27.35
N HIS A 183 -30.76 37.23 -27.49
CA HIS A 183 -30.44 38.46 -28.18
C HIS A 183 -30.54 38.17 -29.67
N MET A 184 -31.72 38.42 -30.25
CA MET A 184 -31.86 38.48 -31.70
C MET A 184 -30.92 39.58 -32.24
N PRO A 185 -30.11 39.31 -33.27
CA PRO A 185 -29.32 40.34 -33.91
C PRO A 185 -30.24 41.32 -34.68
N PRO A 186 -29.95 42.63 -34.69
CA PRO A 186 -30.73 43.58 -35.46
C PRO A 186 -30.51 43.36 -36.97
N MET A 187 -31.60 43.24 -37.72
CA MET A 187 -31.61 43.17 -39.18
C MET A 187 -31.11 44.50 -39.76
N LEU A 188 -30.06 44.47 -40.59
CA LEU A 188 -29.65 45.57 -41.46
C LEU A 188 -30.07 45.26 -42.92
N PRO A 189 -30.56 46.23 -43.70
CA PRO A 189 -31.17 45.99 -45.00
C PRO A 189 -30.15 45.69 -46.11
N ALA A 190 -30.56 44.82 -47.03
CA ALA A 190 -29.80 44.37 -48.20
C ALA A 190 -29.68 45.45 -49.29
N ALA A 191 -28.52 45.53 -49.94
CA ALA A 191 -28.31 46.31 -51.16
C ALA A 191 -27.57 45.47 -52.23
N ASP A 192 -28.32 45.22 -53.31
CA ASP A 192 -28.01 44.96 -54.72
C ASP A 192 -26.80 44.14 -55.23
N ALA A 193 -27.15 42.96 -55.77
CA ALA A 193 -26.90 42.38 -57.10
C ALA A 193 -25.72 42.81 -58.04
N SER A 194 -24.90 41.78 -58.35
CA SER A 194 -24.43 41.33 -59.69
C SER A 194 -23.25 42.02 -60.44
N PRO A 195 -22.58 41.37 -61.43
CA PRO A 195 -22.29 39.93 -61.66
C PRO A 195 -20.83 39.58 -62.09
N LEU A 196 -20.51 38.28 -62.09
CA LEU A 196 -19.28 37.62 -62.62
C LEU A 196 -19.11 37.76 -64.15
N PRO A 197 -17.86 37.66 -64.68
CA PRO A 197 -17.63 36.97 -65.96
C PRO A 197 -16.30 36.11 -65.95
N PRO A 198 -15.91 35.36 -67.02
CA PRO A 198 -15.77 33.90 -66.99
C PRO A 198 -14.32 33.39 -67.15
N ALA A 199 -14.14 32.08 -67.01
CA ALA A 199 -12.88 31.36 -67.18
C ALA A 199 -12.38 31.28 -68.63
N SER A 200 -11.05 31.29 -68.82
CA SER A 200 -10.38 30.70 -69.99
C SER A 200 -8.90 30.37 -69.69
N ALA A 201 -8.46 29.24 -70.21
CA ALA A 201 -7.25 28.50 -69.86
C ALA A 201 -6.20 28.49 -70.98
N TRP A 202 -4.93 28.85 -70.71
CA TRP A 202 -3.72 28.60 -71.55
C TRP A 202 -2.49 28.68 -70.60
N VAL A 203 -1.80 27.61 -70.17
CA VAL A 203 -0.82 26.69 -70.79
C VAL A 203 0.59 27.28 -71.02
N VAL A 204 1.58 26.55 -70.45
CA VAL A 204 3.04 26.45 -70.76
C VAL A 204 3.97 27.59 -70.30
N ASN A 205 5.20 27.38 -69.83
CA ASN A 205 5.96 26.32 -69.16
C ASN A 205 7.35 26.95 -68.88
N GLY A 206 8.10 26.53 -67.86
CA GLY A 206 9.47 26.99 -67.67
C GLY A 206 10.06 26.67 -66.30
N ASN A 207 10.27 25.37 -66.03
CA ASN A 207 11.03 24.89 -64.87
C ASN A 207 12.54 24.99 -65.13
N PRO A 208 13.39 24.89 -64.09
CA PRO A 208 14.35 23.79 -64.12
C PRO A 208 14.57 23.08 -62.78
N SER A 209 14.62 21.74 -62.90
CA SER A 209 15.47 20.79 -62.16
C SER A 209 15.21 20.58 -60.64
N SER A 210 14.77 19.40 -60.20
CA SER A 210 15.56 18.16 -60.26
C SER A 210 14.73 16.87 -60.11
N SER A 211 15.11 15.91 -60.97
CA SER A 211 14.79 14.48 -61.13
C SER A 211 14.65 13.65 -59.84
N SER A 212 13.63 12.80 -59.62
CA SER A 212 13.16 11.58 -60.33
C SER A 212 14.09 10.37 -60.23
N GLN A 213 13.64 9.29 -59.58
CA GLN A 213 13.41 7.95 -60.19
C GLN A 213 12.86 6.93 -59.18
N SER A 214 11.90 6.13 -59.65
CA SER A 214 11.17 5.02 -59.00
C SER A 214 11.88 3.67 -59.28
N PRO A 215 11.23 2.49 -59.10
CA PRO A 215 10.61 1.86 -57.94
C PRO A 215 11.29 0.50 -57.59
N ALA A 216 11.14 -0.01 -56.37
CA ALA A 216 11.46 -1.41 -56.08
C ALA A 216 10.47 -2.02 -55.08
N THR A 217 9.82 -3.08 -55.55
CA THR A 217 9.07 -4.14 -54.86
C THR A 217 9.75 -4.53 -53.55
N LEU A 218 9.02 -4.57 -52.42
CA LEU A 218 9.38 -5.39 -51.25
C LEU A 218 8.18 -5.52 -50.28
N ALA A 219 7.76 -6.77 -50.11
CA ALA A 219 7.16 -7.40 -48.93
C ALA A 219 6.14 -6.64 -48.07
N ALA A 220 4.89 -7.13 -48.11
CA ALA A 220 3.89 -6.91 -47.07
C ALA A 220 4.39 -7.49 -45.73
N SER A 221 4.70 -6.61 -44.78
CA SER A 221 4.83 -6.94 -43.37
C SER A 221 3.63 -6.36 -42.64
N SER A 222 2.77 -7.26 -42.18
CA SER A 222 1.61 -7.02 -41.34
C SER A 222 2.03 -6.38 -40.00
N VAL A 223 1.71 -5.10 -39.84
CA VAL A 223 1.73 -4.42 -38.55
C VAL A 223 0.45 -4.81 -37.80
N PRO A 224 0.52 -5.40 -36.59
CA PRO A 224 -0.68 -5.77 -35.84
C PRO A 224 -1.40 -4.51 -35.37
N GLY A 225 -2.70 -4.43 -35.66
CA GLY A 225 -3.60 -3.47 -35.02
C GLY A 225 -3.63 -3.66 -33.49
N PRO A 226 -4.11 -2.66 -32.73
CA PRO A 226 -4.20 -2.76 -31.29
C PRO A 226 -5.11 -3.93 -30.92
N SER A 227 -4.50 -4.99 -30.39
CA SER A 227 -5.18 -6.12 -29.76
C SER A 227 -6.01 -5.58 -28.59
N SER A 228 -7.33 -5.74 -28.67
CA SER A 228 -8.24 -5.62 -27.54
C SER A 228 -7.92 -6.72 -26.52
N ARG A 229 -6.87 -6.49 -25.72
CA ARG A 229 -6.60 -7.31 -24.54
C ARG A 229 -7.59 -6.90 -23.46
N GLY A 230 -8.65 -7.70 -23.32
CA GLY A 230 -9.52 -7.66 -22.15
C GLY A 230 -8.68 -7.78 -20.87
N ILE A 231 -9.00 -6.94 -19.90
CA ILE A 231 -8.41 -6.97 -18.57
C ILE A 231 -8.92 -8.24 -17.88
N PHE A 232 -8.04 -9.22 -17.64
CA PHE A 232 -8.38 -10.38 -16.82
C PHE A 232 -8.24 -10.00 -15.34
N LEU A 233 -9.36 -9.74 -14.67
CA LEU A 233 -9.43 -9.64 -13.21
C LEU A 233 -9.45 -11.06 -12.62
N SER A 234 -8.37 -11.44 -11.93
CA SER A 234 -8.30 -12.70 -11.19
C SER A 234 -8.98 -12.52 -9.83
N VAL A 235 -10.20 -13.04 -9.66
CA VAL A 235 -10.86 -13.09 -8.35
C VAL A 235 -10.46 -14.38 -7.65
N PHE A 236 -9.73 -14.26 -6.54
CA PHE A 236 -9.48 -15.40 -5.64
C PHE A 236 -10.76 -15.70 -4.84
N CYS A 237 -11.35 -16.88 -5.08
CA CYS A 237 -12.48 -17.34 -4.29
C CYS A 237 -11.97 -18.13 -3.07
N ARG A 238 -12.37 -17.71 -1.85
CA ARG A 238 -11.99 -18.39 -0.60
C ARG A 238 -12.98 -19.52 -0.34
N ILE A 239 -12.60 -20.76 -0.61
CA ILE A 239 -13.42 -21.94 -0.33
C ILE A 239 -13.37 -22.22 1.18
N LYS A 240 -14.54 -22.24 1.83
CA LYS A 240 -14.69 -22.65 3.24
C LYS A 240 -15.13 -24.11 3.26
N PHE A 241 -14.30 -25.00 3.80
CA PHE A 241 -14.49 -26.44 3.78
C PHE A 241 -15.32 -26.88 5.00
N ASN A 242 -16.52 -27.43 4.79
CA ASN A 242 -17.36 -28.06 5.83
C ASN A 242 -17.67 -29.53 5.47
N GLY A 243 -16.63 -30.31 5.13
CA GLY A 243 -16.67 -31.77 5.26
C GLY A 243 -17.34 -32.61 4.15
N LYS A 244 -17.69 -32.07 2.98
CA LYS A 244 -18.05 -32.90 1.81
C LYS A 244 -17.71 -32.20 0.49
N LEU A 245 -16.88 -32.83 -0.34
CA LEU A 245 -16.42 -32.32 -1.62
C LEU A 245 -17.21 -32.99 -2.76
N GLU A 246 -18.07 -32.24 -3.43
CA GLU A 246 -18.60 -32.58 -4.75
C GLU A 246 -18.29 -31.42 -5.71
N ILE A 247 -17.55 -31.70 -6.79
CA ILE A 247 -17.19 -30.72 -7.81
C ILE A 247 -17.90 -31.11 -9.10
N HIS A 248 -18.84 -30.30 -9.58
CA HIS A 248 -19.36 -30.38 -10.94
C HIS A 248 -19.38 -29.00 -11.61
N GLY A 249 -18.75 -28.91 -12.78
CA GLY A 249 -19.00 -27.89 -13.81
C GLY A 249 -17.87 -26.89 -14.07
N ARG A 250 -17.47 -26.77 -15.35
CA ARG A 250 -16.62 -25.67 -15.86
C ARG A 250 -17.43 -24.38 -15.92
N CYS A 251 -16.93 -23.30 -15.33
CA CYS A 251 -17.45 -21.94 -15.54
C CYS A 251 -16.55 -21.16 -16.50
N GLN A 252 -17.14 -20.65 -17.58
CA GLN A 252 -16.57 -19.62 -18.44
C GLN A 252 -17.51 -18.42 -18.36
N ILE A 253 -16.97 -17.24 -18.07
CA ILE A 253 -17.70 -15.97 -18.25
C ILE A 253 -17.07 -15.30 -19.46
N VAL A 254 -17.87 -15.14 -20.52
CA VAL A 254 -17.56 -14.33 -21.69
C VAL A 254 -18.31 -13.01 -21.51
N ILE A 255 -17.62 -11.89 -21.68
CA ILE A 255 -18.25 -10.60 -21.96
C ILE A 255 -17.96 -10.29 -23.43
#